data_AF-A0A957TEA6-F1
#
_entry.id   AF-A0A957TEA6-F1
#
_cell.length_a   1.000
_cell.length_b   1.000
_cell.length_c   1.000
_cell.angle_alpha   90.00
_cell.angle_beta   90.00
_cell.angle_gamma   90.00
#
_symmetry.space_group_name_H-M   'P 1'
#
loop_
_entity.id
_entity.type
_entity.pdbx_description
1 polymer ?
#
loop_
_entity_poly.entity_id
_entity_poly.type
_entity_poly.pdbx_seq_one_letter_code
_entity_poly.pdbx_strand_id
1 'polypeptide(L)'
;MSEHESSVERSPYSGRWVAIVRGRVIAQGGTAEQALRASQSSRYKERPEIRFMSVPFTFPPLLQKIIDVIPQDVEVYLVGGAVRDLLTNRLSPDFDFALPSSGISLARSVTNSLNADFMVLDDERDTGRVIVTNEDGSFTYLDFATYRGSSLEEDLRDRDFTINAIALNLRDNTIHDPMDGANDIRARLIRACTPSALSDDPVRILR
;
A
#
# COMPACT_ATOMS: atom_id res chain seq x y z
N MET A 1 -25.91 25.38 -16.33
CA MET A 1 -26.49 24.09 -16.80
C MET A 1 -25.36 23.34 -17.50
N SER A 2 -24.77 22.26 -17.03
CA SER A 2 -24.92 21.44 -15.84
C SER A 2 -23.57 20.74 -15.70
N GLU A 3 -22.86 21.00 -14.60
CA GLU A 3 -21.70 20.22 -14.21
C GLU A 3 -22.21 18.86 -13.73
N HIS A 4 -21.95 17.82 -14.52
CA HIS A 4 -21.96 16.45 -14.03
C HIS A 4 -20.52 16.10 -13.69
N GLU A 5 -20.08 16.51 -12.50
CA GLU A 5 -19.04 15.76 -11.80
C GLU A 5 -19.60 14.36 -11.56
N SER A 6 -19.17 13.41 -12.38
CA SER A 6 -19.41 11.99 -12.12
C SER A 6 -18.63 11.63 -10.87
N SER A 7 -19.28 11.72 -9.71
CA SER A 7 -18.81 11.04 -8.51
C SER A 7 -18.71 9.56 -8.86
N VAL A 8 -17.48 9.06 -9.01
CA VAL A 8 -17.25 7.63 -9.09
C VAL A 8 -17.67 7.09 -7.72
N GLU A 9 -18.91 6.60 -7.63
CA GLU A 9 -19.44 5.92 -6.46
C GLU A 9 -18.51 4.75 -6.17
N ARG A 10 -17.59 4.94 -5.21
CA ARG A 10 -16.65 3.91 -4.81
C ARG A 10 -17.50 2.75 -4.28
N SER A 11 -17.46 1.62 -4.99
CA SER A 11 -18.09 0.39 -4.54
C SER A 11 -17.78 0.14 -3.05
N PRO A 12 -18.73 -0.34 -2.23
CA PRO A 12 -18.47 -0.66 -0.82
C PRO A 12 -17.36 -1.72 -0.65
N TYR A 13 -17.02 -2.41 -1.74
CA TYR A 13 -15.99 -3.42 -1.80
C TYR A 13 -14.65 -2.91 -2.34
N SER A 14 -14.52 -1.62 -2.67
CA SER A 14 -13.30 -1.05 -3.25
C SER A 14 -12.08 -1.33 -2.35
N GLY A 15 -11.01 -1.83 -2.95
CA GLY A 15 -9.79 -2.29 -2.31
C GLY A 15 -9.90 -3.67 -1.67
N ARG A 16 -10.86 -4.53 -2.07
CA ARG A 16 -11.06 -5.86 -1.48
C ARG A 16 -11.15 -6.97 -2.50
N TRP A 17 -10.81 -8.16 -2.05
CA TRP A 17 -11.21 -9.39 -2.70
C TRP A 17 -12.65 -9.69 -2.32
N VAL A 18 -13.48 -9.93 -3.32
CA VAL A 18 -14.88 -10.33 -3.15
C VAL A 18 -15.09 -11.71 -3.75
N ALA A 19 -15.87 -12.52 -3.04
CA ALA A 19 -16.42 -13.75 -3.58
C ALA A 19 -17.77 -13.43 -4.21
N ILE A 20 -17.89 -13.69 -5.51
CA ILE A 20 -19.06 -13.39 -6.33
C ILE A 20 -19.73 -14.70 -6.75
N VAL A 21 -21.03 -14.80 -6.51
CA VAL A 21 -21.87 -15.88 -7.05
C VAL A 21 -23.04 -15.24 -7.79
N ARG A 22 -23.20 -15.59 -9.08
CA ARG A 22 -24.25 -15.05 -9.97
C ARG A 22 -24.30 -13.52 -9.99
N GLY A 23 -23.14 -12.88 -10.04
CA GLY A 23 -23.01 -11.42 -10.07
C GLY A 23 -23.28 -10.71 -8.74
N ARG A 24 -23.47 -11.43 -7.63
CA ARG A 24 -23.65 -10.86 -6.29
C ARG A 24 -22.45 -11.16 -5.40
N VAL A 25 -21.96 -10.15 -4.70
CA VAL A 25 -20.92 -10.32 -3.68
C VAL A 25 -21.54 -11.04 -2.47
N ILE A 26 -21.05 -12.24 -2.19
CA ILE A 26 -21.52 -13.08 -1.08
C ILE A 26 -20.57 -13.07 0.12
N ALA A 27 -19.30 -12.75 -0.10
CA ALA A 27 -18.30 -12.59 0.94
C ALA A 27 -17.18 -11.66 0.46
N GLN A 28 -16.35 -11.20 1.39
CA GLN A 28 -15.20 -10.33 1.10
C GLN A 28 -14.04 -10.67 2.04
N GLY A 29 -12.83 -10.26 1.66
CA GLY A 29 -11.62 -10.38 2.47
C GLY A 29 -10.55 -9.39 2.03
N GLY A 30 -9.54 -9.19 2.89
CA GLY A 30 -8.32 -8.43 2.56
C GLY A 30 -7.42 -9.19 1.58
N THR A 31 -7.52 -10.52 1.57
CA THR A 31 -6.85 -11.40 0.59
C THR A 31 -7.85 -12.27 -0.18
N ALA A 32 -7.42 -12.81 -1.33
CA ALA A 32 -8.19 -13.77 -2.10
C ALA A 32 -8.59 -15.00 -1.26
N GLU A 33 -7.66 -15.49 -0.42
CA GLU A 33 -7.91 -16.62 0.48
C GLU A 33 -8.92 -16.29 1.58
N GLN A 34 -8.84 -15.09 2.16
CA GLN A 34 -9.81 -14.64 3.16
C GLN A 34 -11.21 -14.53 2.55
N ALA A 35 -11.32 -13.94 1.36
CA ALA A 35 -12.59 -13.86 0.63
C ALA A 35 -13.15 -15.25 0.32
N LEU A 36 -12.29 -16.19 -0.09
CA LEU A 36 -12.66 -17.57 -0.33
C LEU A 36 -13.11 -18.30 0.94
N ARG A 37 -12.34 -18.23 2.04
CA ARG A 37 -12.74 -18.83 3.33
C ARG A 37 -14.04 -18.24 3.85
N ALA A 38 -14.20 -16.91 3.76
CA ALA A 38 -15.43 -16.23 4.15
C ALA A 38 -16.64 -16.61 3.26
N SER A 39 -16.41 -17.05 2.02
CA SER A 39 -17.47 -17.58 1.16
C SER A 39 -17.89 -19.00 1.53
N GLN A 40 -16.99 -19.82 2.10
CA GLN A 40 -17.30 -21.21 2.47
C GLN A 40 -18.29 -21.32 3.63
N SER A 41 -18.39 -20.29 4.48
CA SER A 41 -19.42 -20.20 5.53
C SER A 41 -20.79 -19.83 4.97
N SER A 42 -20.86 -19.30 3.75
CA SER A 42 -22.11 -19.02 3.05
C SER A 42 -22.68 -20.32 2.46
N ARG A 43 -23.99 -20.55 2.58
CA ARG A 43 -24.66 -21.80 2.19
C ARG A 43 -24.72 -22.07 0.67
N TYR A 44 -23.89 -21.40 -0.14
CA TYR A 44 -23.92 -21.53 -1.59
C TYR A 44 -23.16 -22.78 -2.04
N LYS A 45 -23.83 -23.65 -2.80
CA LYS A 45 -23.24 -24.90 -3.36
C LYS A 45 -22.34 -24.65 -4.58
N GLU A 46 -22.26 -23.41 -5.06
CA GLU A 46 -21.53 -23.02 -6.27
C GLU A 46 -20.13 -22.52 -5.90
N ARG A 47 -19.14 -22.74 -6.79
CA ARG A 47 -17.81 -22.18 -6.61
C ARG A 47 -17.86 -20.67 -6.89
N PRO A 48 -17.50 -19.81 -5.93
CA PRO A 48 -17.49 -18.37 -6.14
C PRO A 48 -16.35 -17.94 -7.05
N GLU A 49 -16.60 -16.92 -7.87
CA GLU A 49 -15.55 -16.15 -8.54
C GLU A 49 -14.89 -15.24 -7.51
N ILE A 50 -13.57 -15.28 -7.40
CA ILE A 50 -12.82 -14.39 -6.53
C ILE A 50 -12.30 -13.23 -7.38
N ARG A 51 -12.80 -12.02 -7.12
CA ARG A 51 -12.44 -10.82 -7.87
C ARG A 51 -11.91 -9.74 -6.95
N PHE A 52 -10.84 -9.07 -7.36
CA PHE A 52 -10.40 -7.86 -6.69
C PHE A 52 -11.19 -6.65 -7.20
N MET A 53 -11.75 -5.88 -6.28
CA MET A 53 -12.48 -4.64 -6.57
C MET A 53 -11.49 -3.49 -6.52
N SER A 54 -10.95 -3.09 -7.66
CA SER A 54 -9.94 -2.03 -7.71
C SER A 54 -10.50 -0.69 -7.21
N VAL A 55 -9.64 0.07 -6.53
CA VAL A 55 -9.87 1.50 -6.32
C VAL A 55 -9.18 2.20 -7.49
N PRO A 56 -9.86 3.05 -8.29
CA PRO A 56 -9.15 3.90 -9.23
C PRO A 56 -8.29 4.86 -8.41
N PHE A 57 -6.98 4.66 -8.43
CA PHE A 57 -6.02 5.59 -7.83
C PHE A 57 -5.75 6.73 -8.80
N THR A 58 -5.70 7.95 -8.29
CA THR A 58 -5.09 9.06 -9.01
C THR A 58 -3.70 9.24 -8.42
N PHE A 59 -2.67 8.95 -9.21
CA PHE A 59 -1.29 9.08 -8.76
C PHE A 59 -0.80 10.52 -8.93
N PRO A 60 -0.09 11.08 -7.93
CA PRO A 60 0.64 12.33 -8.13
C PRO A 60 1.63 12.20 -9.29
N PRO A 61 1.89 13.28 -10.06
CA PRO A 61 2.82 13.24 -11.19
C PRO A 61 4.22 12.72 -10.83
N LEU A 62 4.71 13.03 -9.63
CA LEU A 62 5.98 12.53 -9.13
C LEU A 62 5.97 11.00 -8.97
N LEU A 63 4.89 10.43 -8.43
CA LEU A 63 4.76 8.99 -8.27
C LEU A 63 4.75 8.29 -9.63
N GLN A 64 4.09 8.87 -10.64
CA GLN A 64 4.14 8.34 -12.00
C GLN A 64 5.57 8.33 -12.56
N LYS A 65 6.33 9.43 -12.39
CA LYS A 65 7.75 9.47 -12.81
C LYS A 65 8.58 8.38 -12.13
N ILE A 66 8.34 8.11 -10.85
CA ILE A 66 9.03 7.04 -10.12
C ILE A 66 8.70 5.67 -10.73
N ILE A 67 7.42 5.41 -11.01
CA ILE A 67 6.97 4.14 -11.65
C ILE A 67 7.67 3.91 -12.99
N ASP A 68 7.85 4.98 -13.77
CA ASP A 68 8.49 4.93 -15.08
C ASP A 68 10.00 4.68 -15.01
N VAL A 69 10.65 5.09 -13.90
CA VAL A 69 12.10 4.91 -13.66
C VAL A 69 12.44 3.52 -13.13
N ILE A 70 11.55 2.91 -12.35
CA ILE A 70 11.81 1.59 -11.77
C ILE A 70 11.85 0.54 -12.91
N PRO A 71 12.85 -0.37 -12.95
CA PRO A 71 12.88 -1.44 -13.95
C PRO A 71 11.66 -2.37 -13.86
N GLN A 72 11.20 -2.89 -15.01
CA GLN A 72 9.95 -3.68 -15.08
C GLN A 72 10.04 -5.03 -14.36
N ASP A 73 11.23 -5.58 -14.23
CA ASP A 73 11.54 -6.84 -13.55
C ASP A 73 11.76 -6.68 -12.03
N VAL A 74 11.78 -5.43 -11.54
CA VAL A 74 11.92 -5.15 -10.11
C VAL A 74 10.54 -5.14 -9.46
N GLU A 75 10.37 -6.05 -8.49
CA GLU A 75 9.24 -6.07 -7.58
C GLU A 75 9.36 -4.92 -6.57
N VAL A 76 8.32 -4.08 -6.52
CA VAL A 76 8.27 -2.91 -5.62
C VAL A 76 6.82 -2.63 -5.22
N TYR A 77 6.63 -2.29 -3.95
CA TYR A 77 5.33 -1.93 -3.43
C TYR A 77 5.40 -0.59 -2.73
N LEU A 78 4.46 0.30 -3.03
CA LEU A 78 4.21 1.44 -2.16
C LEU A 78 3.53 0.93 -0.89
N VAL A 79 3.97 1.36 0.29
CA VAL A 79 3.48 0.84 1.57
C VAL A 79 3.15 1.96 2.56
N GLY A 80 2.56 1.60 3.70
CA GLY A 80 2.50 2.51 4.84
C GLY A 80 1.53 3.67 4.69
N GLY A 81 1.94 4.83 5.22
CA GLY A 81 1.12 6.03 5.25
C GLY A 81 0.73 6.52 3.86
N ALA A 82 1.62 6.35 2.87
CA ALA A 82 1.33 6.74 1.49
C ALA A 82 0.12 6.02 0.91
N VAL A 83 -0.01 4.71 1.13
CA VAL A 83 -1.17 3.93 0.65
C VAL A 83 -2.44 4.33 1.38
N ARG A 84 -2.38 4.49 2.70
CA ARG A 84 -3.49 5.00 3.53
C ARG A 84 -3.98 6.36 3.05
N ASP A 85 -3.05 7.26 2.76
CA ASP A 85 -3.35 8.62 2.31
C ASP A 85 -3.98 8.59 0.91
N LEU A 86 -3.46 7.79 -0.02
CA LEU A 86 -4.09 7.55 -1.32
C LEU A 86 -5.53 7.00 -1.20
N LEU A 87 -5.75 6.03 -0.32
CA LEU A 87 -7.09 5.47 -0.07
C LEU A 87 -8.07 6.50 0.50
N THR A 88 -7.56 7.46 1.28
CA THR A 88 -8.33 8.57 1.86
C THR A 88 -8.32 9.85 1.02
N ASN A 89 -7.77 9.80 -0.19
CA ASN A 89 -7.67 10.92 -1.13
C ASN A 89 -6.89 12.13 -0.56
N ARG A 90 -5.80 11.84 0.14
CA ARG A 90 -4.86 12.82 0.70
C ARG A 90 -3.52 12.73 -0.03
N LEU A 91 -2.86 13.87 -0.16
CA LEU A 91 -1.48 13.93 -0.65
C LEU A 91 -0.53 13.58 0.49
N SER A 92 0.49 12.78 0.20
CA SER A 92 1.55 12.43 1.15
C SER A 92 2.89 13.02 0.66
N PRO A 93 3.65 13.70 1.53
CA PRO A 93 5.01 14.13 1.21
C PRO A 93 6.04 13.01 1.42
N ASP A 94 5.62 11.86 1.97
CA ASP A 94 6.46 10.72 2.30
C ASP A 94 5.95 9.48 1.56
N PHE A 95 6.79 8.88 0.72
CA PHE A 95 6.49 7.66 -0.01
C PHE A 95 7.45 6.56 0.44
N ASP A 96 6.91 5.57 1.14
CA ASP A 96 7.65 4.38 1.55
C ASP A 96 7.47 3.27 0.50
N PHE A 97 8.57 2.69 0.06
CA PHE A 97 8.62 1.57 -0.87
C PHE A 97 9.27 0.36 -0.23
N ALA A 98 8.59 -0.79 -0.33
CA ALA A 98 9.07 -2.07 0.15
C ALA A 98 9.43 -2.97 -1.04
N LEU A 99 10.58 -3.63 -0.95
CA LEU A 99 11.12 -4.48 -2.01
C LEU A 99 11.83 -5.73 -1.43
N PRO A 100 11.99 -6.81 -2.21
CA PRO A 100 12.62 -8.03 -1.70
C PRO A 100 14.13 -7.89 -1.43
N SER A 101 14.81 -6.98 -2.11
CA SER A 101 16.23 -6.67 -1.92
C SER A 101 16.65 -5.43 -2.71
N SER A 102 17.83 -4.89 -2.44
CA SER A 102 18.50 -3.82 -3.20
C SER A 102 17.90 -2.42 -3.01
N GLY A 103 17.43 -2.11 -1.80
CA GLY A 103 16.77 -0.84 -1.46
C GLY A 103 17.68 0.36 -1.71
N ILE A 104 18.92 0.30 -1.24
CA ILE A 104 19.93 1.35 -1.45
C ILE A 104 20.26 1.53 -2.93
N SER A 105 20.38 0.42 -3.67
CA SER A 105 20.75 0.45 -5.09
C SER A 105 19.65 1.06 -5.95
N LEU A 106 18.39 0.65 -5.69
CA LEU A 106 17.22 1.21 -6.38
C LEU A 106 17.05 2.70 -6.06
N ALA A 107 17.19 3.08 -4.79
CA ALA A 107 17.14 4.48 -4.38
C ALA A 107 18.17 5.33 -5.14
N ARG A 108 19.43 4.87 -5.28
CA ARG A 108 20.44 5.59 -6.10
C ARG A 108 20.03 5.72 -7.56
N SER A 109 19.48 4.67 -8.16
CA SER A 109 19.00 4.71 -9.55
C SER A 109 17.90 5.75 -9.73
N VAL A 110 16.96 5.81 -8.78
CA VAL A 110 15.88 6.80 -8.75
C VAL A 110 16.44 8.21 -8.55
N THR A 111 17.36 8.41 -7.60
CA THR A 111 18.06 9.69 -7.38
C THR A 111 18.69 10.21 -8.68
N ASN A 112 19.46 9.38 -9.37
CA ASN A 112 20.14 9.77 -10.61
C ASN A 112 19.15 10.18 -11.70
N SER A 113 18.02 9.48 -11.80
CA SER A 113 16.98 9.75 -12.80
C SER A 113 16.19 11.02 -12.50
N LEU A 114 15.99 11.33 -11.22
CA LEU A 114 15.26 12.52 -10.77
C LEU A 114 16.16 13.74 -10.56
N ASN A 115 17.49 13.58 -10.65
CA ASN A 115 18.47 14.60 -10.26
C ASN A 115 18.20 15.16 -8.84
N ALA A 116 17.94 14.22 -7.92
CA ALA A 116 17.58 14.48 -6.53
C ALA A 116 18.78 14.26 -5.58
N ASP A 117 18.58 14.49 -4.29
CA ASP A 117 19.58 14.15 -3.26
C ASP A 117 19.37 12.71 -2.76
N PHE A 118 20.44 12.10 -2.23
CA PHE A 118 20.44 10.71 -1.74
C PHE A 118 21.09 10.58 -0.37
N MET A 119 20.51 9.73 0.48
CA MET A 119 21.04 9.38 1.79
C MET A 119 20.83 7.87 2.06
N VAL A 120 21.82 7.21 2.67
CA VAL A 120 21.62 5.89 3.27
C VAL A 120 21.01 6.09 4.66
N LEU A 121 19.84 5.50 4.92
CA LEU A 121 19.17 5.59 6.22
C LEU A 121 19.63 4.48 7.17
N ASP A 122 19.73 3.26 6.65
CA ASP A 122 20.07 2.06 7.41
C ASP A 122 20.79 1.09 6.47
N ASP A 123 22.10 0.97 6.62
CA ASP A 123 22.94 0.10 5.78
C ASP A 123 22.66 -1.38 6.06
N GLU A 124 22.37 -1.73 7.32
CA GLU A 124 22.08 -3.11 7.73
C GLU A 124 20.73 -3.60 7.17
N ARG A 125 19.74 -2.71 7.10
CA ARG A 125 18.43 -2.99 6.51
C ARG A 125 18.33 -2.66 5.03
N ASP A 126 19.45 -2.33 4.37
CA ASP A 126 19.49 -1.97 2.95
C ASP A 126 18.41 -0.90 2.60
N THR A 127 18.37 0.17 3.39
CA THR A 127 17.39 1.25 3.25
C THR A 127 18.04 2.54 2.75
N GLY A 128 17.56 3.04 1.61
CA GLY A 128 17.99 4.30 1.00
C GLY A 128 16.85 5.32 0.94
N ARG A 129 17.19 6.60 1.06
CA ARG A 129 16.26 7.73 0.94
C ARG A 129 16.65 8.61 -0.24
N VAL A 130 15.66 8.97 -1.04
CA VAL A 130 15.74 10.02 -2.06
C VAL A 130 15.01 11.25 -1.55
N ILE A 131 15.63 12.42 -1.67
CA ILE A 131 15.05 13.70 -1.24
C ILE A 131 14.83 14.55 -2.47
N VAL A 132 13.57 14.76 -2.83
CA VAL A 132 13.16 15.58 -3.97
C VAL A 132 12.82 16.98 -3.47
N THR A 133 13.53 18.00 -3.97
CA THR A 133 13.20 19.40 -3.71
C THR A 133 12.14 19.85 -4.71
N ASN A 134 10.95 20.20 -4.23
CA ASN A 134 9.86 20.70 -5.05
C ASN A 134 10.08 22.18 -5.43
N GLU A 135 9.34 22.67 -6.43
CA GLU A 135 9.46 24.05 -6.92
C GLU A 135 9.15 25.10 -5.85
N ASP A 136 8.31 24.76 -4.87
CA ASP A 136 7.93 25.61 -3.74
C ASP A 136 8.94 25.57 -2.58
N GLY A 137 10.03 24.80 -2.72
CA GLY A 137 11.06 24.60 -1.69
C GLY A 137 10.67 23.58 -0.62
N SER A 138 9.50 22.93 -0.73
CA SER A 138 9.17 21.78 0.11
C SER A 138 9.96 20.53 -0.30
N PHE A 139 10.03 19.55 0.59
CA PHE A 139 10.68 18.27 0.33
C PHE A 139 9.65 17.15 0.19
N THR A 140 9.91 16.25 -0.75
CA THR A 140 9.26 14.95 -0.83
C THR A 140 10.30 13.86 -0.60
N TYR A 141 9.99 12.95 0.32
CA TYR A 141 10.89 11.87 0.72
C TYR A 141 10.43 10.56 0.10
N LEU A 142 11.37 9.82 -0.49
CA LEU A 142 11.14 8.50 -1.05
C LEU A 142 12.07 7.51 -0.35
N ASP A 143 11.51 6.62 0.46
CA ASP A 143 12.27 5.62 1.21
C ASP A 143 12.13 4.27 0.52
N PHE A 144 13.26 3.66 0.16
CA PHE A 144 13.30 2.33 -0.44
C PHE A 144 13.96 1.38 0.56
N ALA A 145 13.15 0.48 1.11
CA ALA A 145 13.56 -0.46 2.14
C ALA A 145 13.35 -1.91 1.70
N THR A 146 14.32 -2.77 2.00
CA THR A 146 14.13 -4.21 1.89
C THR A 146 13.13 -4.70 2.95
N TYR A 147 12.33 -5.73 2.62
CA TYR A 147 11.33 -6.29 3.53
C TYR A 147 11.90 -6.62 4.90
N ARG A 148 11.10 -6.36 5.94
CA ARG A 148 11.31 -6.95 7.27
C ARG A 148 10.81 -8.39 7.25
N GLY A 149 11.74 -9.33 7.20
CA GLY A 149 11.45 -10.76 7.12
C GLY A 149 11.65 -11.30 5.71
N SER A 150 10.98 -12.42 5.40
CA SER A 150 11.19 -13.18 4.17
C SER A 150 10.19 -12.87 3.06
N SER A 151 9.13 -12.11 3.36
CA SER A 151 8.06 -11.78 2.41
C SER A 151 7.41 -10.44 2.70
N LEU A 152 6.71 -9.89 1.70
CA LEU A 152 5.87 -8.71 1.87
C LEU A 152 4.81 -8.90 2.98
N GLU A 153 4.23 -10.09 3.10
CA GLU A 153 3.23 -10.36 4.13
C GLU A 153 3.82 -10.27 5.54
N GLU A 154 5.03 -10.80 5.75
CA GLU A 154 5.75 -10.68 7.03
C GLU A 154 6.07 -9.21 7.34
N ASP A 155 6.55 -8.45 6.35
CA ASP A 155 6.82 -7.00 6.51
C ASP A 155 5.57 -6.25 6.96
N LEU A 156 4.42 -6.50 6.31
CA LEU A 156 3.17 -5.82 6.63
C LEU A 156 2.65 -6.19 8.03
N ARG A 157 2.83 -7.44 8.46
CA ARG A 157 2.38 -7.90 9.79
C ARG A 157 3.21 -7.33 10.94
N ASP A 158 4.46 -6.97 10.71
CA ASP A 158 5.38 -6.40 11.72
C ASP A 158 5.22 -4.87 11.93
N ARG A 159 4.32 -4.25 11.15
CA ARG A 159 4.04 -2.81 11.25
C ARG A 159 3.28 -2.43 12.51
N ASP A 160 3.19 -1.13 12.75
CA ASP A 160 2.57 -0.55 13.94
C ASP A 160 1.05 -0.74 13.94
N PHE A 161 0.38 -0.19 12.94
CA PHE A 161 -1.08 -0.15 12.81
C PHE A 161 -1.54 -0.79 11.52
N THR A 162 -2.71 -1.44 11.57
CA THR A 162 -3.34 -2.12 10.43
C THR A 162 -3.53 -1.17 9.25
N ILE A 163 -3.89 0.08 9.51
CA ILE A 163 -4.06 1.12 8.49
C ILE A 163 -2.75 1.50 7.76
N ASN A 164 -1.59 1.20 8.34
CA ASN A 164 -0.27 1.36 7.73
C ASN A 164 0.29 0.03 7.20
N ALA A 165 -0.40 -1.08 7.42
CA ALA A 165 -0.02 -2.42 6.98
C ALA A 165 -0.68 -2.80 5.64
N ILE A 166 -0.71 -1.84 4.72
CA ILE A 166 -1.28 -1.97 3.39
C ILE A 166 -0.18 -1.70 2.37
N ALA A 167 -0.08 -2.55 1.36
CA ALA A 167 0.81 -2.37 0.22
C ALA A 167 0.02 -2.22 -1.08
N LEU A 168 0.51 -1.38 -1.98
CA LEU A 168 0.02 -1.19 -3.34
C LEU A 168 1.13 -1.59 -4.31
N ASN A 169 0.85 -2.59 -5.14
CA ASN A 169 1.70 -2.93 -6.27
C ASN A 169 1.55 -1.85 -7.35
N LEU A 170 2.64 -1.16 -7.69
CA LEU A 170 2.61 -0.05 -8.63
C LEU A 170 2.51 -0.47 -10.10
N ARG A 171 2.63 -1.77 -10.41
CA ARG A 171 2.55 -2.30 -11.78
C ARG A 171 1.13 -2.64 -12.19
N ASP A 172 0.41 -3.35 -11.33
CA ASP A 172 -0.94 -3.86 -11.61
C ASP A 172 -2.04 -3.23 -10.73
N ASN A 173 -1.66 -2.29 -9.85
CA ASN A 173 -2.54 -1.61 -8.90
C ASN A 173 -3.24 -2.55 -7.91
N THR A 174 -2.69 -3.74 -7.67
CA THR A 174 -3.21 -4.67 -6.66
C THR A 174 -2.84 -4.21 -5.26
N ILE A 175 -3.76 -4.40 -4.31
CA ILE A 175 -3.56 -4.10 -2.90
C ILE A 175 -3.31 -5.40 -2.14
N HIS A 176 -2.25 -5.41 -1.33
CA HIS A 176 -2.00 -6.45 -0.35
C HIS A 176 -2.31 -5.89 1.05
N ASP A 177 -3.35 -6.44 1.68
CA ASP A 177 -3.84 -6.00 2.99
C ASP A 177 -4.10 -7.22 3.89
N PRO A 178 -3.03 -7.85 4.45
CA PRO A 178 -3.18 -9.04 5.29
C PRO A 178 -3.84 -8.75 6.64
N MET A 179 -3.87 -7.47 7.04
CA MET A 179 -4.32 -7.01 8.36
C MET A 179 -5.69 -6.34 8.35
N ASP A 180 -6.35 -6.26 7.18
CA ASP A 180 -7.66 -5.62 6.97
C ASP A 180 -7.67 -4.11 7.30
N GLY A 181 -6.54 -3.44 7.06
CA GLY A 181 -6.32 -2.02 7.27
C GLY A 181 -7.24 -1.12 6.46
N ALA A 182 -7.57 -1.47 5.21
CA ALA A 182 -8.49 -0.70 4.39
C ALA A 182 -9.89 -0.63 5.02
N ASN A 183 -10.25 -1.67 5.78
CA ASN A 183 -11.49 -1.76 6.51
C ASN A 183 -11.48 -0.90 7.77
N ASP A 184 -10.36 -0.94 8.49
CA ASP A 184 -10.12 -0.09 9.66
C ASP A 184 -10.12 1.40 9.26
N ILE A 185 -9.56 1.77 8.09
CA ILE A 185 -9.67 3.12 7.52
C ILE A 185 -11.15 3.52 7.33
N ARG A 186 -11.97 2.67 6.71
CA ARG A 186 -13.41 2.95 6.48
C ARG A 186 -14.19 3.04 7.80
N ALA A 187 -13.86 2.18 8.77
CA ALA A 187 -14.46 2.15 10.10
C ALA A 187 -13.93 3.25 11.03
N ARG A 188 -12.90 4.00 10.61
CA ARG A 188 -12.18 4.99 11.43
C ARG A 188 -11.61 4.37 12.71
N LEU A 189 -11.10 3.14 12.59
CA LEU A 189 -10.47 2.37 13.66
C LEU A 189 -8.95 2.43 13.53
N ILE A 190 -8.25 2.72 14.62
CA ILE A 190 -6.81 2.51 14.74
C ILE A 190 -6.60 1.24 15.55
N ARG A 191 -6.01 0.23 14.93
CA ARG A 191 -5.78 -1.08 15.53
C ARG A 191 -4.32 -1.49 15.31
N ALA A 192 -3.66 -1.93 16.36
CA ALA A 192 -2.29 -2.44 16.26
C ALA A 192 -2.25 -3.75 15.46
N CYS A 193 -1.18 -3.98 14.70
CA CYS A 193 -1.02 -5.23 13.94
C CYS A 193 -0.83 -6.44 14.86
N THR A 194 -0.03 -6.27 15.92
CA THR A 194 0.20 -7.28 16.95
C THR A 194 0.03 -6.68 18.35
N PRO A 195 -0.21 -7.49 19.39
CA PRO A 195 -0.23 -7.00 20.76
C PRO A 195 1.10 -6.35 21.20
N SER A 196 2.23 -6.75 20.62
CA SER A 196 3.56 -6.22 20.94
C SER A 196 4.00 -5.06 20.06
N ALA A 197 3.25 -4.73 18.99
CA ALA A 197 3.67 -3.78 17.97
C ALA A 197 4.06 -2.40 18.52
N LEU A 198 3.50 -2.00 19.68
CA LEU A 198 3.82 -0.73 20.36
C LEU A 198 4.91 -0.87 21.42
N SER A 199 5.08 -2.06 22.01
CA SER A 199 6.15 -2.30 23.00
C SER A 199 7.51 -2.53 22.33
N ASP A 200 7.51 -3.07 21.12
CA ASP A 200 8.73 -3.38 20.36
C ASP A 200 9.42 -2.10 19.86
N ASP A 201 8.66 -1.02 19.68
CA ASP A 201 9.16 0.32 19.39
C ASP A 201 8.25 1.38 20.03
N PRO A 202 8.61 1.89 21.23
CA PRO A 202 7.79 2.82 22.00
C PRO A 202 7.49 4.14 21.29
N VAL A 203 8.27 4.53 20.27
CA VAL A 203 8.02 5.77 19.50
C VAL A 203 6.71 5.66 18.72
N ARG A 204 6.26 4.44 18.39
CA ARG A 204 4.99 4.18 17.71
C ARG A 204 3.76 4.67 18.49
N ILE A 205 3.87 4.88 19.81
CA ILE A 205 2.79 5.43 20.64
C ILE A 205 2.50 6.90 20.31
N LEU A 206 3.49 7.65 19.83
CA LEU A 206 3.36 9.07 19.50
C LEU A 206 2.83 9.34 18.08
N ARG A 207 2.72 8.29 17.25
CA ARG A 207 2.30 8.38 15.84
C ARG A 207 0.79 8.52 15.67
#